data_AF-A0A258CBH6-F1
#
_entry.id   AF-A0A258CBH6-F1
#
_cell.length_a   1.000
_cell.length_b   1.000
_cell.length_c   1.000
_cell.angle_alpha   90.00
_cell.angle_beta   90.00
_cell.angle_gamma   90.00
#
_symmetry.space_group_name_H-M   'P 1'
#
loop_
_entity.id
_entity.type
_entity.pdbx_description
1 polymer ?
#
loop_
_entity_poly.entity_id
_entity_poly.type
_entity_poly.pdbx_seq_one_letter_code
_entity_poly.pdbx_strand_id
1 'polypeptide(L)' 'TKMGRPKAAIKKESVTIRLSPEVVGYFRASGKGWQTRLEQALKDYMQSHP' A
#
# COMPACT_ATOMS: atom_id res chain seq x y z
N THR A 1 4.31 -1.13 34.53
CA THR A 1 3.59 -1.92 33.50
C THR A 1 3.66 -1.16 32.18
N LYS A 2 4.40 -1.64 31.18
CA LYS A 2 4.58 -0.88 29.91
C LYS A 2 3.26 -0.82 29.17
N MET A 3 2.65 0.37 29.11
CA MET A 3 1.44 0.64 28.34
C MET A 3 1.79 0.46 26.86
N GLY A 4 1.23 -0.58 26.24
CA GLY A 4 1.42 -0.86 24.82
C GLY A 4 0.94 0.30 23.95
N ARG A 5 1.51 0.45 22.76
CA ARG A 5 1.13 1.48 21.79
C ARG A 5 -0.38 1.42 21.51
N PRO A 6 -1.12 2.54 21.57
CA PRO A 6 -2.54 2.55 21.29
C PRO A 6 -2.81 1.96 19.90
N LYS A 7 -3.84 1.10 19.80
CA LYS A 7 -4.24 0.50 18.53
C LYS A 7 -4.61 1.61 17.55
N ALA A 8 -3.97 1.63 16.39
CA ALA A 8 -4.35 2.53 15.31
C ALA A 8 -5.82 2.30 14.93
N ALA A 9 -6.61 3.37 14.88
CA ALA A 9 -8.03 3.34 14.56
C ALA A 9 -8.30 2.86 13.12
N ILE A 10 -7.36 3.10 12.21
CA ILE A 10 -7.44 2.71 10.80
C ILE A 10 -6.29 1.75 10.52
N LYS A 11 -6.62 0.49 10.26
CA LYS A 11 -5.67 -0.54 9.87
C LYS A 11 -5.75 -0.72 8.36
N LYS A 12 -4.59 -0.82 7.71
CA LYS A 12 -4.54 -1.32 6.34
C LYS A 12 -4.96 -2.78 6.36
N GLU A 13 -5.90 -3.15 5.50
CA GLU A 13 -6.27 -4.54 5.32
C GLU A 13 -5.19 -5.27 4.52
N SER A 14 -4.72 -6.40 5.02
CA SER A 14 -3.74 -7.23 4.31
C SER A 14 -4.46 -8.09 3.28
N VAL A 15 -4.53 -7.61 2.05
CA VAL A 15 -5.13 -8.35 0.93
C VAL A 15 -4.02 -8.96 0.07
N THR A 16 -4.12 -10.26 -0.21
CA THR A 16 -3.23 -10.96 -1.14
C THR A 16 -3.77 -10.84 -2.56
N ILE A 17 -3.31 -9.84 -3.30
CA ILE A 17 -3.69 -9.61 -4.70
C ILE A 17 -2.58 -10.12 -5.62
N ARG A 18 -2.94 -10.84 -6.69
CA ARG A 18 -1.98 -11.17 -7.76
C ARG A 18 -1.92 -10.00 -8.74
N LEU A 19 -0.72 -9.47 -8.93
CA LEU A 19 -0.45 -8.37 -9.86
C LEU A 19 0.46 -8.88 -10.98
N SER A 20 0.36 -8.25 -12.15
CA SER A 20 1.26 -8.53 -13.27
C SER A 20 2.72 -8.27 -12.88
N PRO A 21 3.67 -9.08 -13.35
CA PRO A 21 5.08 -8.97 -12.97
C PRO A 21 5.69 -7.63 -13.38
N GLU A 22 5.21 -7.02 -14.47
CA GLU A 22 5.65 -5.70 -14.96
C GLU A 22 5.32 -4.59 -13.95
N VAL A 23 4.09 -4.61 -13.41
CA VAL A 23 3.62 -3.66 -12.40
C VAL A 23 4.48 -3.80 -11.13
N VAL A 24 4.65 -5.03 -10.66
CA VAL A 24 5.48 -5.29 -9.47
C VAL A 24 6.93 -4.89 -9.71
N GLY A 25 7.48 -5.14 -10.90
CA GLY A 25 8.84 -4.75 -11.29
C GLY A 25 9.03 -3.23 -11.25
N TYR A 26 8.11 -2.47 -11.87
CA TYR A 26 8.12 -1.02 -11.86
C TYR A 26 8.13 -0.44 -10.45
N PHE A 27 7.21 -0.89 -9.59
CA PHE A 27 7.16 -0.39 -8.22
C PHE A 27 8.37 -0.84 -7.41
N ARG A 28 8.82 -2.09 -7.52
CA ARG A 28 10.02 -2.57 -6.80
C ARG A 28 11.29 -1.79 -7.19
N ALA A 29 11.43 -1.40 -8.46
CA ALA A 29 12.55 -0.57 -8.92
C ALA A 29 12.58 0.81 -8.22
N SER A 30 11.44 1.31 -7.75
CA SER A 30 11.37 2.55 -6.96
C SER A 30 12.01 2.44 -5.56
N GLY A 31 12.35 1.23 -5.11
CA GLY A 31 13.06 0.98 -3.87
C GLY A 31 12.18 0.89 -2.61
N LYS A 32 12.73 1.29 -1.46
CA LYS A 32 12.05 1.18 -0.16
C LYS A 32 10.72 1.94 -0.18
N GLY A 33 9.66 1.30 0.29
CA GLY A 33 8.32 1.90 0.34
C GLY A 33 7.50 1.74 -0.95
N TRP A 34 7.94 0.90 -1.90
CA TRP A 34 7.19 0.62 -3.14
C TRP A 34 5.73 0.20 -2.92
N GLN A 35 5.42 -0.54 -1.85
CA GLN A 35 4.04 -0.89 -1.49
C GLN A 35 3.21 0.34 -1.12
N THR A 36 3.81 1.31 -0.42
CA THR A 36 3.12 2.57 -0.09
C THR A 36 2.90 3.40 -1.35
N ARG A 37 3.85 3.41 -2.29
CA ARG A 37 3.66 4.07 -3.59
C ARG A 37 2.56 3.42 -4.42
N LEU A 38 2.51 2.09 -4.44
CA LEU A 38 1.42 1.35 -5.07
C LEU A 38 0.06 1.71 -4.45
N GLU A 39 -0.03 1.79 -3.12
CA GLU A 39 -1.24 2.22 -2.43
C GLU A 39 -1.65 3.66 -2.80
N GLN A 40 -0.70 4.59 -2.92
CA GLN A 40 -0.99 5.96 -3.35
C GLN A 40 -1.47 6.00 -4.80
N ALA A 41 -0.85 5.23 -5.71
CA ALA A 41 -1.29 5.15 -7.10
C ALA A 41 -2.73 4.60 -7.23
N LEU A 42 -3.10 3.62 -6.42
CA LEU A 42 -4.47 3.11 -6.38
C LEU A 42 -5.45 4.16 -5.85
N LYS A 43 -5.07 4.94 -4.82
CA LYS A 43 -5.90 6.03 -4.31
C LYS A 43 -6.11 7.14 -5.35
N ASP A 44 -5.05 7.50 -6.05
CA ASP A 44 -5.10 8.49 -7.14
C ASP A 44 -5.98 8.01 -8.31
N TYR A 45 -5.88 6.72 -8.66
CA TYR A 45 -6.77 6.10 -9.64
C TYR A 45 -8.24 6.17 -9.20
N MET A 46 -8.56 5.88 -7.94
CA MET A 46 -9.92 5.99 -7.39
C MET A 46 -10.45 7.44 -7.41
N GLN A 47 -9.59 8.44 -7.23
CA GLN A 47 -9.98 9.85 -7.26
C GLN A 47 -10.22 10.36 -8.68
N SER A 48 -9.43 9.88 -9.64
CA SER A 48 -9.53 10.27 -11.04
C SER A 48 -10.66 9.57 -11.80
N HIS A 49 -11.13 8.41 -11.32
CA HIS A 49 -12.19 7.62 -11.93
C HIS A 49 -13.38 7.40 -10.95
N PRO A 50 -14.21 8.44 -10.71
CA PRO A 50 -15.47 8.30 -10.00
C PRO A 50 -16.57 7.60 -10.82
#